data_AF-A0A832XNW2-F1
#
_entry.id   AF-A0A832XNW2-F1
#
_cell.length_a   1.000
_cell.length_b   1.000
_cell.length_c   1.000
_cell.angle_alpha   90.00
_cell.angle_beta   90.00
_cell.angle_gamma   90.00
#
_symmetry.space_group_name_H-M   'P 1'
#
loop_
_entity.id
_entity.type
_entity.pdbx_description
1 polymer ?
#
loop_
_entity_poly.entity_id
_entity_poly.type
_entity_poly.pdbx_seq_one_letter_code
_entity_poly.pdbx_strand_id
1 'polypeptide(L)'
;AEVAENEKEIAQEKRIYVLSAVGKLPEKMPAQISLSLASLIVQSVNFNMEKSIEILQNMKKLPAKLSNQDKKYALARLGDAASFVKEFAPEEYKFVVLEKPDKQAISQLNDIQKGALKKLAAVMKKDLSVEDLEQQIYDLARDNKLESKDFFRAAYLALIGKEKGPRLAQFLLSLDKEFVIERFNSI
;
A
#
# COMPACT_ATOMS: atom_id res chain seq x y z
N ALA A 1 -15.77 -5.28 3.89
CA ALA A 1 -17.25 -5.17 3.73
C ALA A 1 -17.84 -6.05 4.81
N GLU A 2 -18.83 -5.55 5.56
CA GLU A 2 -19.71 -6.44 6.34
C GLU A 2 -20.30 -7.46 5.38
N VAL A 3 -20.26 -8.74 5.76
CA VAL A 3 -20.83 -9.81 4.97
C VAL A 3 -22.24 -10.00 5.51
N ALA A 4 -23.26 -9.78 4.68
CA ALA A 4 -24.65 -10.01 5.04
C ALA A 4 -24.83 -11.40 5.67
N GLU A 5 -25.46 -11.46 6.84
CA GLU A 5 -25.42 -12.64 7.72
C GLU A 5 -26.55 -13.63 7.42
N ASN A 6 -27.58 -13.24 6.65
CA ASN A 6 -28.69 -14.10 6.26
C ASN A 6 -29.14 -13.92 4.79
N GLU A 7 -29.86 -14.92 4.26
CA GLU A 7 -30.29 -14.95 2.85
C GLU A 7 -31.16 -13.75 2.44
N LYS A 8 -31.94 -13.21 3.38
CA LYS A 8 -32.83 -12.07 3.13
C LYS A 8 -32.03 -10.78 2.90
N GLU A 9 -31.00 -10.54 3.71
CA GLU A 9 -30.09 -9.40 3.54
C GLU A 9 -29.32 -9.49 2.22
N ILE A 10 -28.80 -10.67 1.89
CA ILE A 10 -28.11 -10.90 0.60
C ILE A 10 -29.04 -10.57 -0.58
N ALA A 11 -30.31 -11.00 -0.52
CA ALA A 11 -31.30 -10.69 -1.55
C ALA A 11 -31.59 -9.18 -1.64
N GLN A 12 -31.66 -8.50 -0.49
CA GLN A 12 -31.87 -7.06 -0.41
C GLN A 12 -30.68 -6.29 -1.00
N GLU A 13 -29.44 -6.63 -0.64
CA GLU A 13 -28.23 -5.98 -1.17
C GLU A 13 -28.10 -6.14 -2.69
N LYS A 14 -28.37 -7.35 -3.20
CA LYS A 14 -28.42 -7.60 -4.65
C LYS A 14 -29.44 -6.70 -5.33
N ARG A 15 -30.62 -6.53 -4.72
CA ARG A 15 -31.67 -5.65 -5.26
C ARG A 15 -31.26 -4.18 -5.23
N ILE A 16 -30.65 -3.73 -4.13
CA ILE A 16 -30.14 -2.36 -3.98
C ILE A 16 -29.09 -2.07 -5.06
N TYR A 17 -28.15 -2.99 -5.31
CA TYR A 17 -27.14 -2.84 -6.35
C TYR A 17 -27.75 -2.70 -7.75
N VAL A 18 -28.78 -3.49 -8.08
CA VAL A 18 -29.47 -3.36 -9.38
C VAL A 18 -30.21 -2.03 -9.49
N LEU A 19 -30.86 -1.58 -8.41
CA LEU A 19 -31.62 -0.34 -8.40
C LEU A 19 -30.75 0.92 -8.39
N SER A 20 -29.52 0.85 -7.90
CA SER A 20 -28.58 1.99 -7.90
C SER A 20 -27.87 2.19 -9.23
N ALA A 21 -27.96 1.22 -10.15
CA ALA A 21 -27.30 1.30 -11.45
C ALA A 21 -28.03 2.25 -12.41
N VAL A 22 -27.36 3.34 -12.78
CA VAL A 22 -27.83 4.24 -13.84
C VAL A 22 -27.29 3.75 -15.19
N GLY A 23 -28.10 2.99 -15.93
CA GLY A 23 -27.78 2.47 -17.26
C GLY A 23 -27.51 0.97 -17.31
N LYS A 24 -26.73 0.51 -18.29
CA LYS A 24 -26.43 -0.92 -18.47
C LYS A 24 -25.47 -1.39 -17.38
N LEU A 25 -25.88 -2.41 -16.62
CA LEU A 25 -25.01 -3.08 -15.66
C LEU A 25 -23.81 -3.71 -16.38
N PRO A 26 -22.61 -3.67 -15.77
CA PRO A 26 -21.46 -4.36 -16.32
C PRO A 26 -21.73 -5.87 -16.33
N GLU A 27 -21.41 -6.53 -17.44
CA GLU A 27 -21.64 -7.97 -17.63
C GLU A 27 -20.75 -8.83 -16.72
N LYS A 28 -19.61 -8.27 -16.27
CA LYS A 28 -18.69 -8.89 -15.32
C LYS A 28 -18.32 -7.88 -14.24
N MET A 29 -18.06 -8.38 -13.03
CA MET A 29 -17.57 -7.55 -11.94
C MET A 29 -16.24 -6.90 -12.36
N PRO A 30 -16.15 -5.56 -12.37
CA PRO A 30 -14.91 -4.88 -12.69
C PRO A 30 -13.88 -5.10 -11.58
N ALA A 31 -12.61 -4.89 -11.89
CA ALA A 31 -11.54 -4.94 -10.90
C ALA A 31 -11.85 -4.12 -9.65
N GLN A 32 -11.76 -4.76 -8.48
CA GLN A 32 -12.07 -4.16 -7.19
C GLN A 32 -10.76 -3.70 -6.52
N ILE A 33 -10.51 -2.39 -6.56
CA ILE A 33 -9.39 -1.76 -5.84
C ILE A 33 -10.00 -0.93 -4.72
N SER A 34 -9.62 -1.22 -3.47
CA SER A 34 -10.08 -0.43 -2.32
C SER A 34 -9.53 0.99 -2.40
N LEU A 35 -10.31 1.97 -1.93
CA LEU A 35 -9.88 3.37 -1.92
C LEU A 35 -8.59 3.53 -1.12
N SER A 36 -8.46 2.86 0.03
CA SER A 36 -7.24 2.90 0.86
C SER A 36 -6.00 2.40 0.13
N LEU A 37 -6.12 1.31 -0.65
CA LEU A 37 -5.01 0.80 -1.46
C LEU A 37 -4.68 1.74 -2.61
N ALA A 38 -5.70 2.27 -3.30
CA ALA A 38 -5.49 3.24 -4.35
C ALA A 38 -4.78 4.49 -3.82
N SER A 39 -5.19 5.01 -2.65
CA SER A 39 -4.59 6.17 -1.98
C SER A 39 -3.14 5.91 -1.53
N LEU A 40 -2.82 4.68 -1.11
CA LEU A 40 -1.45 4.27 -0.83
C LEU A 40 -0.60 4.35 -2.11
N ILE A 41 -1.06 3.69 -3.17
CA ILE A 41 -0.29 3.54 -4.42
C ILE A 41 -0.06 4.88 -5.10
N VAL A 42 -1.09 5.72 -5.25
CA VAL A 42 -0.93 7.02 -5.89
C VAL A 42 0.09 7.89 -5.13
N GLN A 43 0.17 7.80 -3.80
CA GLN A 43 1.19 8.54 -3.04
C GLN A 43 2.59 7.93 -3.17
N SER A 44 2.70 6.59 -3.22
CA SER A 44 3.96 5.86 -3.38
C SER A 44 4.73 6.23 -4.65
N VAL A 45 4.03 6.61 -5.73
CA VAL A 45 4.64 7.01 -7.01
C VAL A 45 4.37 8.47 -7.38
N ASN A 46 4.16 9.32 -6.37
CA ASN A 46 3.94 10.76 -6.55
C ASN A 46 2.89 11.09 -7.63
N PHE A 47 1.74 10.41 -7.52
CA PHE A 47 0.56 10.54 -8.36
C PHE A 47 0.76 10.20 -9.84
N ASN A 48 1.79 9.40 -10.17
CA ASN A 48 1.96 8.85 -11.52
C ASN A 48 0.99 7.67 -11.74
N MET A 49 0.01 7.87 -12.63
CA MET A 49 -1.05 6.89 -12.89
C MET A 49 -0.57 5.63 -13.61
N GLU A 50 0.42 5.75 -14.50
CA GLU A 50 0.99 4.61 -15.24
C GLU A 50 1.73 3.69 -14.29
N LYS A 51 2.63 4.24 -13.48
CA LYS A 51 3.34 3.49 -12.43
C LYS A 51 2.38 2.91 -11.39
N SER A 52 1.29 3.62 -11.09
CA SER A 52 0.26 3.11 -10.19
C SER A 52 -0.40 1.83 -10.71
N ILE A 53 -0.67 1.76 -12.02
CA ILE A 53 -1.19 0.54 -12.67
C ILE A 53 -0.13 -0.57 -12.61
N GLU A 54 1.13 -0.28 -12.92
CA GLU A 54 2.22 -1.25 -12.88
C GLU A 54 2.35 -1.89 -11.48
N ILE A 55 2.30 -1.08 -10.42
CA ILE A 55 2.30 -1.57 -9.04
C ILE A 55 1.10 -2.48 -8.77
N LEU A 56 -0.10 -2.07 -9.16
CA LEU A 56 -1.30 -2.90 -8.99
C LEU A 56 -1.19 -4.24 -9.72
N GLN A 57 -0.55 -4.29 -10.89
CA GLN A 57 -0.30 -5.51 -11.63
C GLN A 57 0.75 -6.39 -10.95
N ASN A 58 1.85 -5.81 -10.48
CA ASN A 58 2.90 -6.51 -9.74
C ASN A 58 2.36 -7.12 -8.44
N MET A 59 1.48 -6.40 -7.75
CA MET A 59 0.76 -6.88 -6.56
C MET A 59 -0.37 -7.87 -6.89
N LYS A 60 -0.54 -8.26 -8.16
CA LYS A 60 -1.59 -9.17 -8.66
C LYS A 60 -3.02 -8.70 -8.30
N LYS A 61 -3.22 -7.40 -8.09
CA LYS A 61 -4.53 -6.75 -7.88
C LYS A 61 -5.20 -6.39 -9.19
N LEU A 62 -4.42 -6.29 -10.26
CA LEU A 62 -4.88 -6.18 -11.63
C LEU A 62 -4.23 -7.28 -12.49
N PRO A 63 -4.92 -7.76 -13.54
CA PRO A 63 -4.32 -8.69 -14.49
C PRO A 63 -3.22 -7.99 -15.30
N ALA A 64 -2.19 -8.74 -15.70
CA ALA A 64 -1.09 -8.23 -16.53
C ALA A 64 -1.57 -7.64 -17.87
N LYS A 65 -2.63 -8.23 -18.45
CA LYS A 65 -3.30 -7.69 -19.63
C LYS A 65 -4.69 -7.18 -19.23
N LEU A 66 -4.82 -5.86 -19.14
CA LEU A 66 -6.08 -5.19 -18.82
C LEU A 66 -7.00 -5.15 -20.04
N SER A 67 -8.29 -5.40 -19.82
CA SER A 67 -9.31 -5.00 -20.78
C SER A 67 -9.44 -3.47 -20.80
N ASN A 68 -9.96 -2.89 -21.89
CA ASN A 68 -10.22 -1.45 -21.95
C ASN A 68 -11.17 -0.98 -20.83
N GLN A 69 -12.12 -1.83 -20.46
CA GLN A 69 -13.06 -1.56 -19.39
C GLN A 69 -12.36 -1.55 -18.02
N ASP A 70 -11.57 -2.58 -17.70
CA ASP A 70 -10.85 -2.65 -16.42
C ASP A 70 -9.83 -1.51 -16.28
N LYS A 71 -9.12 -1.18 -17.37
CA LYS A 71 -8.21 -0.04 -17.39
C LYS A 71 -8.95 1.26 -17.08
N LYS A 72 -10.12 1.48 -17.67
CA LYS A 72 -10.95 2.67 -17.40
C LYS A 72 -11.39 2.72 -15.93
N TYR A 73 -11.86 1.60 -15.37
CA TYR A 73 -12.25 1.53 -13.95
C TYR A 73 -11.07 1.76 -13.00
N ALA A 74 -9.92 1.15 -13.28
CA ALA A 74 -8.71 1.33 -12.47
C ALA A 74 -8.24 2.79 -12.48
N LEU A 75 -8.18 3.42 -13.65
CA LEU A 75 -7.82 4.83 -13.78
C LEU A 75 -8.82 5.75 -13.08
N ALA A 76 -10.12 5.50 -13.21
CA ALA A 76 -11.13 6.27 -12.49
C ALA A 76 -10.92 6.15 -10.97
N ARG A 77 -10.73 4.93 -10.45
CA ARG A 77 -10.51 4.70 -9.01
C ARG A 77 -9.22 5.35 -8.50
N LEU A 78 -8.14 5.31 -9.27
CA LEU A 78 -6.88 5.98 -8.94
C LEU A 78 -7.05 7.51 -8.97
N GLY A 79 -7.84 8.02 -9.91
CA GLY A 79 -8.23 9.43 -9.97
C GLY A 79 -9.01 9.86 -8.72
N ASP A 80 -10.04 9.09 -8.34
CA ASP A 80 -10.82 9.33 -7.13
C ASP A 80 -9.93 9.34 -5.88
N ALA A 81 -9.01 8.39 -5.78
CA ALA A 81 -8.04 8.30 -4.69
C ALA A 81 -7.08 9.50 -4.67
N ALA A 82 -6.61 9.94 -5.84
CA ALA A 82 -5.74 11.11 -5.94
C ALA A 82 -6.46 12.39 -5.51
N SER A 83 -7.71 12.59 -5.94
CA SER A 83 -8.53 13.73 -5.50
C SER A 83 -8.81 13.64 -4.01
N PHE A 84 -9.18 12.46 -3.50
CA PHE A 84 -9.37 12.21 -2.07
C PHE A 84 -8.13 12.61 -1.25
N VAL A 85 -6.95 12.13 -1.64
CA VAL A 85 -5.70 12.45 -0.94
C VAL A 85 -5.39 13.95 -0.97
N LYS A 86 -5.64 14.63 -2.09
CA LYS A 86 -5.33 16.07 -2.24
C LYS A 86 -6.29 16.95 -1.46
N GLU A 87 -7.58 16.67 -1.53
CA GLU A 87 -8.64 17.59 -1.11
C GLU A 87 -9.27 17.22 0.23
N PHE A 88 -9.29 15.94 0.62
CA PHE A 88 -10.09 15.46 1.75
C PHE A 88 -9.31 14.67 2.80
N ALA A 89 -8.20 14.03 2.43
CA ALA A 89 -7.43 13.24 3.37
C ALA A 89 -6.80 14.13 4.46
N PRO A 90 -6.86 13.72 5.73
CA PRO A 90 -6.14 14.41 6.80
C PRO A 90 -4.63 14.37 6.56
N GLU A 91 -3.90 15.39 7.03
CA GLU A 91 -2.45 15.54 6.80
C GLU A 91 -1.61 14.36 7.32
N GLU A 92 -2.08 13.66 8.35
CA GLU A 92 -1.45 12.45 8.90
C GLU A 92 -1.47 11.24 7.93
N TYR A 93 -2.43 11.20 6.99
CA TYR A 93 -2.52 10.17 5.95
C TYR A 93 -1.74 10.53 4.68
N LYS A 94 -1.32 11.79 4.56
CA LYS A 94 -0.53 12.25 3.41
C LYS A 94 0.93 11.91 3.62
N PHE A 95 1.62 11.39 2.62
CA PHE A 95 3.07 11.17 2.66
C PHE A 95 3.69 11.29 1.27
N VAL A 96 5.00 11.46 1.26
CA VAL A 96 5.82 11.43 0.06
C VAL A 96 7.00 10.50 0.32
N VAL A 97 7.26 9.59 -0.62
CA VAL A 97 8.45 8.73 -0.58
C VAL A 97 9.67 9.60 -0.87
N LEU A 98 10.62 9.63 0.07
CA LEU A 98 11.80 10.46 -0.06
C LEU A 98 12.79 9.83 -1.04
N GLU A 99 13.22 10.58 -2.07
CA GLU A 99 14.27 10.13 -3.00
C GLU A 99 15.63 9.96 -2.30
N LYS A 100 15.92 10.80 -1.30
CA LYS A 100 17.12 10.75 -0.46
C LYS A 100 16.72 10.62 1.02
N PRO A 101 17.47 9.88 1.86
CA PRO A 101 17.15 9.77 3.27
C PRO A 101 17.21 11.14 3.94
N ASP A 102 16.23 11.45 4.78
CA ASP A 102 16.29 12.63 5.64
C ASP A 102 17.30 12.36 6.77
N LYS A 103 18.42 13.11 6.76
CA LYS A 103 19.49 12.96 7.76
C LYS A 103 18.99 13.17 9.20
N GLN A 104 18.06 14.09 9.42
CA GLN A 104 17.50 14.34 10.75
C GLN A 104 16.63 13.14 11.19
N ALA A 105 15.79 12.61 10.31
CA ALA A 105 15.01 11.41 10.59
C ALA A 105 15.91 10.19 10.90
N ILE A 106 16.95 9.98 10.08
CA ILE A 106 17.90 8.86 10.26
C ILE A 106 18.72 9.00 11.56
N SER A 107 19.05 10.21 11.99
CA SER A 107 19.78 10.42 13.26
C SER A 107 18.99 10.00 14.50
N GLN A 108 17.68 9.82 14.39
CA GLN A 108 16.84 9.31 15.48
C GLN A 108 16.88 7.78 15.61
N LEU A 109 17.46 7.09 14.64
CA LEU A 109 17.55 5.63 14.63
C LEU A 109 18.78 5.17 15.40
N ASN A 110 18.58 4.24 16.34
CA ASN A 110 19.68 3.56 17.02
C ASN A 110 20.26 2.41 16.17
N ASP A 111 21.39 1.85 16.59
CA ASP A 111 22.09 0.80 15.84
C ASP A 111 21.27 -0.49 15.73
N ILE A 112 20.43 -0.80 16.72
CA ILE A 112 19.55 -1.97 16.70
C ILE A 112 18.48 -1.81 15.61
N GLN A 113 17.85 -0.64 15.53
CA GLN A 113 16.86 -0.30 14.50
C GLN A 113 17.48 -0.33 13.10
N LYS A 114 18.66 0.29 12.93
CA LYS A 114 19.39 0.25 11.64
C LYS A 114 19.75 -1.17 11.23
N GLY A 115 20.25 -1.98 12.17
CA GLY A 115 20.55 -3.39 11.94
C GLY A 115 19.32 -4.21 11.55
N ALA A 116 18.18 -3.96 12.19
CA ALA A 116 16.93 -4.63 11.88
C ALA A 116 16.40 -4.27 10.48
N LEU A 117 16.51 -3.00 10.07
CA LEU A 117 16.15 -2.56 8.71
C LEU A 117 17.07 -3.16 7.64
N LYS A 118 18.37 -3.31 7.90
CA LYS A 118 19.30 -4.03 7.01
C LYS A 118 18.93 -5.50 6.85
N LYS A 119 18.48 -6.15 7.92
CA LYS A 119 17.93 -7.52 7.83
C LYS A 119 16.64 -7.56 7.01
N LEU A 120 15.77 -6.56 7.15
CA LEU A 120 14.58 -6.42 6.31
C LEU A 120 14.93 -6.27 4.83
N ALA A 121 15.97 -5.50 4.48
CA ALA A 121 16.48 -5.44 3.11
C ALA A 121 16.89 -6.82 2.56
N ALA A 122 17.47 -7.69 3.39
CA ALA A 122 17.77 -9.06 2.97
C ALA A 122 16.49 -9.90 2.74
N VAL A 123 15.47 -9.74 3.59
CA VAL A 123 14.16 -10.40 3.43
C VAL A 123 13.47 -9.94 2.14
N MET A 124 13.51 -8.65 1.83
CA MET A 124 12.90 -8.06 0.63
C MET A 124 13.44 -8.65 -0.68
N LYS A 125 14.60 -9.33 -0.68
CA LYS A 125 15.13 -10.04 -1.86
C LYS A 125 14.25 -11.21 -2.30
N LYS A 126 13.44 -11.78 -1.41
CA LYS A 126 12.49 -12.86 -1.72
C LYS A 126 11.25 -12.30 -2.43
N ASP A 127 10.49 -13.18 -3.09
CA ASP A 127 9.12 -12.86 -3.53
C ASP A 127 8.17 -13.28 -2.40
N LEU A 128 7.47 -12.30 -1.81
CA LEU A 128 6.68 -12.48 -0.58
C LEU A 128 5.28 -11.92 -0.78
N SER A 129 4.28 -12.61 -0.23
CA SER A 129 2.95 -12.02 -0.08
C SER A 129 2.96 -10.91 0.97
N VAL A 130 1.87 -10.13 1.04
CA VAL A 130 1.71 -9.09 2.08
C VAL A 130 1.73 -9.73 3.46
N GLU A 131 1.07 -10.88 3.60
CA GLU A 131 0.95 -11.65 4.84
C GLU A 131 2.31 -12.22 5.26
N ASP A 132 3.06 -12.81 4.32
CA ASP A 132 4.41 -13.32 4.59
C ASP A 132 5.36 -12.21 5.03
N LEU A 133 5.34 -11.07 4.33
CA LEU A 133 6.20 -9.94 4.66
C LEU A 133 5.84 -9.32 6.01
N GLU A 134 4.55 -9.22 6.33
CA GLU A 134 4.11 -8.73 7.64
C GLU A 134 4.59 -9.66 8.76
N GLN A 135 4.47 -10.97 8.59
CA GLN A 135 5.00 -11.94 9.55
C GLN A 135 6.52 -11.80 9.72
N GLN A 136 7.27 -11.68 8.62
CA GLN A 136 8.72 -11.47 8.66
C GLN A 136 9.11 -10.16 9.38
N ILE A 137 8.33 -9.09 9.22
CA ILE A 137 8.54 -7.82 9.93
C ILE A 137 8.39 -8.02 11.45
N TYR A 138 7.35 -8.73 11.89
CA TYR A 138 7.15 -9.01 13.31
C TYR A 138 8.25 -9.91 13.89
N ASP A 139 8.67 -10.93 13.15
CA ASP A 139 9.74 -11.82 13.58
C ASP A 139 11.08 -11.08 13.66
N LEU A 140 11.39 -10.21 12.69
CA LEU A 140 12.56 -9.35 12.76
C LEU A 140 12.52 -8.39 13.94
N ALA A 141 11.37 -7.80 14.28
CA ALA A 141 11.26 -6.95 15.46
C ALA A 141 11.58 -7.76 16.73
N ARG A 142 10.97 -8.94 16.87
CA ARG A 142 11.17 -9.85 18.00
C ARG A 142 12.63 -10.31 18.16
N ASP A 143 13.25 -10.75 17.06
CA ASP A 143 14.63 -11.27 17.05
C ASP A 143 15.67 -10.21 17.40
N ASN A 144 15.35 -8.93 17.14
CA ASN A 144 16.20 -7.80 17.49
C ASN A 144 15.77 -7.14 18.81
N LYS A 145 14.84 -7.74 19.58
CA LYS A 145 14.32 -7.22 20.86
C LYS A 145 13.74 -5.81 20.72
N LEU A 146 13.08 -5.53 19.60
CA LEU A 146 12.37 -4.29 19.33
C LEU A 146 10.87 -4.48 19.53
N GLU A 147 10.24 -3.49 20.14
CA GLU A 147 8.79 -3.36 20.07
C GLU A 147 8.37 -3.12 18.61
N SER A 148 7.26 -3.74 18.19
CA SER A 148 6.83 -3.63 16.78
C SER A 148 6.63 -2.17 16.36
N LYS A 149 6.08 -1.33 17.24
CA LYS A 149 5.90 0.11 17.01
C LYS A 149 7.21 0.82 16.66
N ASP A 150 8.32 0.43 17.29
CA ASP A 150 9.63 1.06 17.08
C ASP A 150 10.27 0.61 15.78
N PHE A 151 10.03 -0.65 15.38
CA PHE A 151 10.41 -1.15 14.06
C PHE A 151 9.64 -0.43 12.95
N PHE A 152 8.31 -0.32 13.08
CA PHE A 152 7.47 0.40 12.11
C PHE A 152 7.91 1.87 12.00
N ARG A 153 8.10 2.55 13.13
CA ARG A 153 8.59 3.93 13.18
C ARG A 153 9.93 4.06 12.46
N ALA A 154 10.87 3.14 12.69
CA ALA A 154 12.17 3.18 12.03
C ALA A 154 12.05 3.07 10.49
N ALA A 155 11.20 2.17 9.99
CA ALA A 155 10.97 2.02 8.56
C ALA A 155 10.33 3.27 7.94
N TYR A 156 9.35 3.89 8.61
CA TYR A 156 8.73 5.12 8.11
C TYR A 156 9.70 6.31 8.13
N LEU A 157 10.52 6.46 9.16
CA LEU A 157 11.55 7.51 9.20
C LEU A 157 12.52 7.36 8.02
N ALA A 158 12.91 6.13 7.68
CA ALA A 158 13.81 5.87 6.56
C ALA A 158 13.17 6.12 5.18
N LEU A 159 11.87 5.84 5.01
CA LEU A 159 11.21 5.92 3.70
C LEU A 159 10.52 7.26 3.43
N ILE A 160 9.87 7.83 4.44
CA ILE A 160 8.97 8.98 4.29
C ILE A 160 9.27 10.11 5.28
N GLY A 161 10.27 9.96 6.16
CA GLY A 161 10.66 10.96 7.16
C GLY A 161 9.61 11.22 8.25
N LYS A 162 8.59 10.35 8.36
CA LYS A 162 7.50 10.45 9.34
C LYS A 162 7.56 9.30 10.33
N GLU A 163 6.99 9.50 11.50
CA GLU A 163 6.94 8.44 12.53
C GLU A 163 5.85 7.39 12.29
N LYS A 164 4.84 7.74 11.50
CA LYS A 164 3.67 6.90 11.18
C LYS A 164 3.42 6.93 9.68
N GLY A 165 2.78 5.88 9.20
CA GLY A 165 2.48 5.70 7.79
C GLY A 165 1.46 4.60 7.54
N PRO A 166 1.20 4.28 6.27
CA PRO A 166 0.32 3.20 5.85
C PRO A 166 0.88 1.84 6.28
N ARG A 167 0.03 0.79 6.33
CA ARG A 167 0.44 -0.57 6.71
C ARG A 167 1.74 -1.00 6.00
N LEU A 168 2.79 -1.22 6.79
CA LEU A 168 4.17 -1.28 6.30
C LEU A 168 4.38 -2.36 5.23
N ALA A 169 3.93 -3.59 5.43
CA ALA A 169 4.13 -4.66 4.44
C ALA A 169 3.53 -4.30 3.07
N GLN A 170 2.29 -3.79 3.06
CA GLN A 170 1.63 -3.36 1.84
C GLN A 170 2.32 -2.14 1.20
N PHE A 171 2.80 -1.22 2.04
CA PHE A 171 3.56 -0.06 1.59
C PHE A 171 4.88 -0.47 0.91
N LEU A 172 5.68 -1.33 1.54
CA LEU A 172 6.94 -1.81 0.98
C LEU A 172 6.74 -2.53 -0.37
N LEU A 173 5.69 -3.34 -0.49
CA LEU A 173 5.35 -4.02 -1.74
C LEU A 173 4.76 -3.08 -2.81
N SER A 174 4.36 -1.86 -2.44
CA SER A 174 3.95 -0.82 -3.38
C SER A 174 5.12 0.01 -3.92
N LEU A 175 6.31 -0.17 -3.35
CA LEU A 175 7.52 0.55 -3.77
C LEU A 175 8.36 -0.32 -4.70
N ASP A 176 9.26 0.35 -5.42
CA ASP A 176 10.34 -0.32 -6.14
C ASP A 176 11.22 -1.11 -5.13
N LYS A 177 11.41 -2.39 -5.40
CA LYS A 177 12.04 -3.32 -4.47
C LYS A 177 13.51 -2.99 -4.27
N GLU A 178 14.20 -2.66 -5.35
CA GLU A 178 15.60 -2.26 -5.36
C GLU A 178 15.78 -0.97 -4.56
N PHE A 179 14.90 0.02 -4.75
CA PHE A 179 14.87 1.25 -3.95
C PHE A 179 14.77 0.98 -2.44
N VAL A 180 13.85 0.10 -2.01
CA VAL A 180 13.68 -0.23 -0.59
C VAL A 180 14.95 -0.88 -0.02
N ILE A 181 15.53 -1.82 -0.76
CA ILE A 181 16.75 -2.53 -0.36
C ILE A 181 17.92 -1.55 -0.23
N GLU A 182 18.12 -0.67 -1.21
CA GLU A 182 19.16 0.34 -1.19
C GLU A 182 18.96 1.34 -0.04
N ARG A 183 17.72 1.82 0.16
CA ARG A 183 17.39 2.75 1.24
C ARG A 183 17.80 2.17 2.59
N PHE A 184 17.37 0.95 2.90
CA PHE A 184 17.66 0.31 4.19
C PHE A 184 19.13 -0.11 4.37
N ASN A 185 19.86 -0.37 3.28
CA ASN A 185 21.30 -0.62 3.37
C ASN A 185 22.12 0.66 3.56
N SER A 186 21.62 1.80 3.07
CA SER A 186 22.31 3.10 3.11
C SER A 186 22.26 3.84 4.46
N ILE A 187 21.44 3.39 5.39
CA ILE A 187 21.24 3.99 6.73
C ILE A 187 22.17 3.41 7.80
#